data_AF-A0A0F9G302-F1
#
_entry.id   AF-A0A0F9G302-F1
#
_cell.length_a   1.000
_cell.length_b   1.000
_cell.length_c   1.000
_cell.angle_alpha   90.00
_cell.angle_beta   90.00
_cell.angle_gamma   90.00
#
_symmetry.space_group_name_H-M   'P 1'
#
loop_
_entity.id
_entity.type
_entity.pdbx_description
1 polymer ?
#
loop_
_entity_poly.entity_id
_entity_poly.type
_entity_poly.pdbx_seq_one_letter_code
_entity_poly.pdbx_strand_id
1 'polypeptide(L)'
;WDAPDPIGAATPNTGKFTTLEATGVITPKANVSQESANLGKWIRGQISEEITLSTGGTTTDSVANLLIVNCIIEAVIAYVTETITTATDWALGDASQAARFLAASTLLAAGSRVVGMAHRDPTVASADLGPVQSASAKLRITTTGTPGAGKIRITVFYSNFVAPAS
;
A
#
# COMPACT_ATOMS: atom_id res chain seq x y z
N TRP A 1 23.44 40.57 26.82
CA TRP A 1 22.26 39.67 26.90
C TRP A 1 22.82 38.36 27.38
N ASP A 2 22.54 38.00 28.63
CA ASP A 2 23.11 36.80 29.23
C ASP A 2 22.48 35.56 28.60
N ALA A 3 23.27 34.50 28.46
CA ALA A 3 22.78 33.23 27.94
C ALA A 3 21.67 32.70 28.86
N PRO A 4 20.53 32.22 28.32
CA PRO A 4 19.45 31.73 29.15
C PRO A 4 19.90 30.49 29.94
N ASP A 5 19.47 30.41 31.21
CA ASP A 5 19.80 29.30 32.11
C ASP A 5 19.25 27.94 31.62
N PRO A 6 19.88 26.81 32.00
CA PRO A 6 19.36 25.47 31.73
C PRO A 6 17.94 25.26 32.28
N ILE A 7 17.11 24.51 31.56
CA ILE A 7 15.74 24.18 31.98
C ILE A 7 15.74 23.50 33.36
N GLY A 8 14.99 24.06 34.33
CA GLY A 8 14.93 23.57 35.71
C GLY A 8 15.98 24.15 36.68
N ALA A 9 16.72 25.19 36.29
CA ALA A 9 17.79 25.76 37.11
C ALA A 9 17.36 26.44 38.43
N ALA A 10 16.22 27.15 38.45
CA ALA A 10 15.75 27.86 39.67
C ALA A 10 14.96 26.95 40.63
N THR A 11 14.18 26.01 40.07
CA THR A 11 13.46 24.98 40.80
C THR A 11 13.47 23.73 39.94
N PRO A 12 14.04 22.61 40.40
CA PRO A 12 13.99 21.35 39.66
C PRO A 12 12.55 21.06 39.22
N ASN A 13 12.37 20.65 37.96
CA ASN A 13 11.10 20.16 37.40
C ASN A 13 10.06 21.25 37.01
N THR A 14 10.48 22.51 36.82
CA THR A 14 9.57 23.63 36.46
C THR A 14 9.53 24.01 34.98
N GLY A 15 10.19 23.25 34.10
CA GLY A 15 10.00 23.41 32.66
C GLY A 15 8.54 23.25 32.28
N LYS A 16 7.93 24.26 31.63
CA LYS A 16 6.54 24.16 31.15
C LYS A 16 6.49 23.15 30.00
N PHE A 17 6.14 21.92 30.33
CA PHE A 17 5.62 20.98 29.34
C PHE A 17 4.22 21.46 28.94
N THR A 18 3.96 21.64 27.65
CA THR A 18 2.58 21.76 27.17
C THR A 18 1.98 20.36 27.27
N THR A 19 1.18 20.12 28.31
CA THR A 19 0.34 18.91 28.37
C THR A 19 -0.59 18.97 27.16
N LEU A 20 -0.44 18.02 26.24
CA LEU A 20 -1.41 17.85 25.16
C LEU A 20 -2.63 17.15 25.76
N GLU A 21 -3.63 17.94 26.17
CA GLU A 21 -4.93 17.42 26.57
C GLU A 21 -5.74 17.08 25.32
N ALA A 22 -5.55 15.87 24.81
CA ALA A 22 -6.49 15.27 23.87
C ALA A 22 -7.57 14.56 24.67
N THR A 23 -8.83 14.96 24.49
CA THR A 23 -9.99 14.25 25.04
C THR A 23 -10.33 12.97 24.25
N GLY A 24 -9.54 12.68 23.20
CA GLY A 24 -9.62 11.46 22.40
C GLY A 24 -8.29 10.68 22.41
N VAL A 25 -8.33 9.46 21.88
CA VAL A 25 -7.16 8.58 21.81
C VAL A 25 -6.09 9.17 20.90
N ILE A 26 -4.88 9.43 21.42
CA ILE A 26 -3.68 9.64 20.60
C ILE A 26 -3.22 8.27 20.10
N THR A 27 -3.87 7.78 19.05
CA THR A 27 -3.42 6.58 18.35
C THR A 27 -2.37 6.99 17.33
N PRO A 28 -1.10 6.55 17.42
CA PRO A 28 -0.21 6.59 16.27
C PRO A 28 -0.84 5.69 15.20
N LYS A 29 -1.65 6.28 14.33
CA LYS A 29 -2.38 5.56 13.29
C LYS A 29 -1.36 5.17 12.23
N ALA A 30 -1.34 3.89 11.84
CA ALA A 30 -0.52 3.42 10.72
C ALA A 30 -0.79 4.18 9.40
N ASN A 31 -1.93 4.89 9.34
CA ASN A 31 -2.38 5.71 8.22
C ASN A 31 -2.52 7.17 8.65
N VAL A 32 -2.10 8.11 7.80
CA VAL A 32 -2.37 9.55 8.01
C VAL A 32 -3.80 9.82 7.56
N SER A 33 -4.63 10.35 8.46
CA SER A 33 -6.04 10.65 8.22
C SER A 33 -6.28 12.13 8.44
N GLN A 34 -6.73 12.85 7.42
CA GLN A 34 -7.26 14.20 7.56
C GLN A 34 -8.78 14.10 7.57
N GLU A 35 -9.41 14.61 8.62
CA GLU A 35 -10.86 14.57 8.81
C GLU A 35 -11.41 15.99 8.88
N SER A 36 -12.47 16.26 8.12
CA SER A 36 -13.21 17.52 8.18
C SER A 36 -14.29 17.46 9.26
N ALA A 37 -14.82 18.62 9.66
CA ALA A 37 -15.88 18.73 10.67
C ALA A 37 -17.16 17.95 10.30
N ASN A 38 -17.40 17.76 9.01
CA ASN A 38 -18.54 17.00 8.48
C ASN A 38 -18.19 15.53 8.17
N LEU A 39 -17.18 14.98 8.83
CA LEU A 39 -16.76 13.57 8.75
C LEU A 39 -16.23 13.12 7.38
N GLY A 40 -15.97 14.05 6.45
CA GLY A 40 -15.23 13.75 5.22
C GLY A 40 -13.79 13.39 5.57
N LYS A 41 -13.24 12.36 4.92
CA LYS A 41 -11.89 11.85 5.26
C LYS A 41 -11.03 11.65 4.03
N TRP A 42 -9.78 12.09 4.12
CA TRP A 42 -8.71 11.63 3.26
C TRP A 42 -7.76 10.76 4.07
N ILE A 43 -7.67 9.48 3.69
CA ILE A 43 -6.87 8.47 4.39
C ILE A 43 -5.74 8.04 3.46
N ARG A 44 -4.50 8.33 3.84
CA ARG A 44 -3.31 7.76 3.20
C ARG A 44 -2.86 6.56 4.00
N GLY A 45 -2.91 5.39 3.38
CA GLY A 45 -2.66 4.13 4.07
C GLY A 45 -1.98 3.08 3.21
N GLN A 46 -1.73 1.94 3.83
CA GLN A 46 -1.21 0.75 3.17
C GLN A 46 -1.94 -0.50 3.65
N ILE A 47 -1.97 -1.53 2.81
CA ILE A 47 -2.44 -2.88 3.15
C ILE A 47 -1.48 -3.90 2.55
N SER A 48 -1.21 -4.99 3.26
CA SER A 48 -0.26 -6.00 2.81
C SER A 48 -0.75 -7.42 3.06
N GLU A 49 -0.37 -8.32 2.16
CA GLU A 49 -0.66 -9.75 2.23
C GLU A 49 0.53 -10.55 1.68
N GLU A 50 0.81 -11.72 2.28
CA GLU A 50 1.73 -12.70 1.71
C GLU A 50 0.92 -13.72 0.90
N ILE A 51 1.08 -13.68 -0.42
CA ILE A 51 0.29 -14.48 -1.35
C ILE A 51 1.13 -15.68 -1.79
N THR A 52 0.63 -16.89 -1.55
CA THR A 52 1.22 -18.13 -2.10
C THR A 52 0.68 -18.37 -3.50
N LEU A 53 1.57 -18.51 -4.48
CA LEU A 53 1.17 -18.69 -5.88
C LEU A 53 0.46 -20.04 -6.07
N SER A 54 -0.60 -20.03 -6.87
CA SER A 54 -1.33 -21.22 -7.27
C SER A 54 -0.45 -22.11 -8.13
N THR A 55 -0.28 -23.38 -7.74
CA THR A 55 0.41 -24.40 -8.54
C THR A 55 -0.54 -25.13 -9.51
N GLY A 56 -1.81 -24.71 -9.57
CA GLY A 56 -2.84 -25.28 -10.44
C GLY A 56 -3.21 -24.40 -11.64
N GLY A 57 -2.68 -23.18 -11.75
CA GLY A 57 -2.99 -22.26 -12.84
C GLY A 57 -2.08 -21.03 -12.87
N THR A 58 -2.26 -20.18 -13.89
CA THR A 58 -1.38 -19.02 -14.16
C THR A 58 -1.74 -17.76 -13.36
N THR A 59 -2.88 -17.76 -12.67
CA THR A 59 -3.38 -16.60 -11.90
C THR A 59 -3.57 -16.96 -10.45
N THR A 60 -3.18 -16.05 -9.56
CA THR A 60 -3.41 -16.13 -8.12
C THR A 60 -3.99 -14.82 -7.62
N ASP A 61 -5.17 -14.87 -7.02
CA ASP A 61 -5.79 -13.70 -6.38
C ASP A 61 -5.40 -13.62 -4.91
N SER A 62 -5.32 -12.39 -4.39
CA SER A 62 -5.23 -12.15 -2.96
C SER A 62 -6.48 -12.67 -2.23
N VAL A 63 -6.34 -13.03 -0.96
CA VAL A 63 -7.46 -13.42 -0.08
C VAL A 63 -8.21 -12.19 0.39
N ALA A 64 -7.52 -11.09 0.73
CA ALA A 64 -8.15 -9.82 1.09
C ALA A 64 -8.43 -8.96 -0.13
N ASN A 65 -9.37 -8.01 -0.01
CA ASN A 65 -9.52 -6.96 -1.02
C ASN A 65 -8.40 -5.94 -0.83
N LEU A 66 -7.27 -6.14 -1.51
CA LEU A 66 -6.12 -5.22 -1.42
C LEU A 66 -6.34 -3.94 -2.24
N LEU A 67 -7.23 -3.97 -3.22
CA LEU A 67 -7.65 -2.80 -3.99
C LEU A 67 -8.92 -2.25 -3.35
N ILE A 68 -8.83 -1.10 -2.68
CA ILE A 68 -9.92 -0.54 -1.87
C ILE A 68 -10.82 0.36 -2.73
N VAL A 69 -12.11 0.39 -2.45
CA VAL A 69 -13.08 1.30 -3.09
C VAL A 69 -12.79 2.79 -2.79
N ASN A 70 -13.25 3.68 -3.68
CA ASN A 70 -13.13 5.14 -3.55
C ASN A 70 -11.70 5.58 -3.24
N CYS A 71 -10.73 4.94 -3.87
CA CYS A 71 -9.34 5.25 -3.64
C CYS A 71 -8.58 5.50 -4.94
N ILE A 72 -7.45 6.16 -4.76
CA ILE A 72 -6.39 6.25 -5.75
C ILE A 72 -5.28 5.31 -5.28
N ILE A 73 -4.89 4.36 -6.12
CA ILE A 73 -3.75 3.50 -5.87
C ILE A 73 -2.48 4.30 -6.12
N GLU A 74 -1.64 4.43 -5.09
CA GLU A 74 -0.40 5.21 -5.15
C GLU A 74 0.72 4.36 -5.73
N ALA A 75 0.96 3.18 -5.16
CA ALA A 75 1.98 2.23 -5.61
C ALA A 75 1.61 0.80 -5.17
N VAL A 76 2.11 -0.19 -5.90
CA VAL A 76 2.03 -1.60 -5.51
C VAL A 76 3.45 -2.14 -5.42
N ILE A 77 3.91 -2.44 -4.21
CA ILE A 77 5.23 -3.01 -3.98
C ILE A 77 5.09 -4.52 -3.87
N ALA A 78 6.02 -5.24 -4.51
CA ALA A 78 6.13 -6.68 -4.41
C ALA A 78 7.53 -7.09 -3.95
N TYR A 79 7.55 -8.03 -3.00
CA TYR A 79 8.76 -8.66 -2.48
C TYR A 79 8.61 -10.18 -2.58
N VAL A 80 9.45 -10.82 -3.38
CA VAL A 80 9.42 -12.28 -3.54
C VAL A 80 10.02 -12.91 -2.28
N THR A 81 9.20 -13.59 -1.49
CA THR A 81 9.61 -14.21 -0.22
C THR A 81 10.03 -15.66 -0.40
N GLU A 82 9.52 -16.34 -1.43
CA GLU A 82 9.88 -17.69 -1.82
C GLU A 82 10.09 -17.73 -3.34
N THR A 83 11.21 -18.29 -3.80
CA THR A 83 11.60 -18.32 -5.21
C THR A 83 10.48 -18.91 -6.07
N ILE A 84 10.11 -18.20 -7.12
CA ILE A 84 9.13 -18.64 -8.10
C ILE A 84 9.80 -19.63 -9.05
N THR A 85 9.21 -20.79 -9.23
CA THR A 85 9.74 -21.84 -10.12
C THR A 85 8.76 -22.14 -11.26
N THR A 86 9.27 -22.72 -12.35
CA THR A 86 8.53 -23.06 -13.59
C THR A 86 8.06 -21.85 -14.41
N ALA A 87 7.39 -20.88 -13.79
CA ALA A 87 7.04 -19.63 -14.46
C ALA A 87 8.30 -18.80 -14.75
N THR A 88 8.35 -18.18 -15.94
CA THR A 88 9.49 -17.36 -16.39
C THR A 88 9.34 -15.88 -16.02
N ASP A 89 8.12 -15.41 -15.80
CA ASP A 89 7.82 -14.06 -15.34
C ASP A 89 6.50 -13.99 -14.55
N TRP A 90 6.24 -12.81 -14.01
CA TRP A 90 5.00 -12.47 -13.32
C TRP A 90 4.63 -10.99 -13.46
N ALA A 91 3.34 -10.68 -13.47
CA ALA A 91 2.77 -9.34 -13.55
C ALA A 91 1.79 -9.11 -12.38
N LEU A 92 1.56 -7.84 -12.04
CA LEU A 92 0.59 -7.44 -11.02
C LEU A 92 -0.53 -6.62 -11.62
N GLY A 93 -1.75 -7.00 -11.27
CA GLY A 93 -2.93 -6.26 -11.70
C GLY A 93 -4.19 -6.69 -10.97
N ASP A 94 -5.28 -6.78 -11.72
CA ASP A 94 -6.57 -7.24 -11.22
C ASP A 94 -7.18 -8.27 -12.19
N ALA A 95 -8.44 -8.64 -11.94
CA ALA A 95 -9.09 -9.66 -12.74
C ALA A 95 -9.34 -9.25 -14.20
N SER A 96 -9.38 -7.95 -14.49
CA SER A 96 -9.62 -7.42 -15.83
C SER A 96 -8.32 -7.16 -16.57
N GLN A 97 -7.27 -6.73 -15.87
CA GLN A 97 -5.99 -6.37 -16.46
C GLN A 97 -4.82 -6.93 -15.66
N ALA A 98 -4.12 -7.92 -16.23
CA ALA A 98 -3.03 -8.64 -15.57
C ALA A 98 -1.81 -7.78 -15.22
N ALA A 99 -1.51 -6.76 -16.04
CA ALA A 99 -0.35 -5.89 -15.92
C ALA A 99 -0.72 -4.48 -15.45
N ARG A 100 -1.79 -4.35 -14.64
CA ARG A 100 -2.30 -3.04 -14.25
C ARG A 100 -1.30 -2.18 -13.48
N PHE A 101 -0.61 -2.78 -12.52
CA PHE A 101 0.30 -2.08 -11.62
C PHE A 101 1.77 -2.37 -11.96
N LEU A 102 2.06 -3.56 -12.48
CA LEU A 102 3.40 -3.97 -12.86
C LEU A 102 3.34 -4.83 -14.13
N ALA A 103 4.10 -4.45 -15.15
CA ALA A 103 4.34 -5.26 -16.33
C ALA A 103 5.08 -6.57 -15.98
N ALA A 104 5.15 -7.51 -16.91
CA ALA A 104 5.84 -8.78 -16.66
C ALA A 104 7.29 -8.56 -16.17
N SER A 105 7.60 -9.14 -15.01
CA SER A 105 8.87 -9.06 -14.30
C SER A 105 9.52 -10.43 -14.28
N THR A 106 10.81 -10.49 -14.62
CA THR A 106 11.63 -11.72 -14.58
C THR A 106 12.38 -11.89 -13.26
N LEU A 107 12.06 -11.08 -12.25
CA LEU A 107 12.67 -11.17 -10.92
C LEU A 107 12.02 -12.30 -10.12
N LEU A 108 12.54 -13.51 -10.24
CA LEU A 108 11.93 -14.74 -9.66
C LEU A 108 12.54 -15.19 -8.33
N ALA A 109 13.76 -14.74 -8.00
CA ALA A 109 14.49 -15.21 -6.84
C ALA A 109 13.97 -14.60 -5.53
N ALA A 110 13.95 -15.38 -4.45
CA ALA A 110 13.68 -14.87 -3.10
C ALA A 110 14.61 -13.69 -2.75
N GLY A 111 14.04 -12.65 -2.12
CA GLY A 111 14.74 -11.40 -1.81
C GLY A 111 14.63 -10.32 -2.88
N SER A 112 14.09 -10.64 -4.05
CA SER A 112 13.83 -9.68 -5.12
C SER A 112 12.70 -8.72 -4.74
N ARG A 113 12.81 -7.46 -5.17
CA ARG A 113 11.82 -6.41 -4.90
C ARG A 113 11.57 -5.57 -6.13
N VAL A 114 10.34 -5.10 -6.30
CA VAL A 114 9.95 -4.21 -7.39
C VAL A 114 8.83 -3.28 -6.93
N VAL A 115 8.81 -2.07 -7.48
CA VAL A 115 7.78 -1.06 -7.24
C VAL A 115 6.96 -0.90 -8.51
N GLY A 116 5.71 -1.35 -8.46
CA GLY A 116 4.73 -1.23 -9.54
C GLY A 116 4.10 0.16 -9.57
N MET A 117 4.31 0.84 -10.70
CA MET A 117 3.82 2.21 -10.98
C MET A 117 3.18 2.31 -12.38
N ALA A 118 2.92 1.19 -13.06
CA ALA A 118 2.45 1.18 -14.45
C ALA A 118 1.12 1.95 -14.63
N HIS A 119 0.27 1.95 -13.60
CA HIS A 119 -1.00 2.66 -13.58
C HIS A 119 -0.89 4.20 -13.57
N ARG A 120 0.32 4.72 -13.38
CA ARG A 120 0.62 6.16 -13.36
C ARG A 120 1.54 6.61 -14.48
N ASP A 121 2.09 5.66 -15.24
CA ASP A 121 3.02 5.97 -16.30
C ASP A 121 2.23 6.38 -17.55
N PRO A 122 2.28 7.66 -17.97
CA PRO A 122 1.51 8.16 -19.11
C PRO A 122 1.95 7.54 -20.45
N THR A 123 3.10 6.87 -20.50
CA THR A 123 3.60 6.23 -21.73
C THR A 123 3.01 4.84 -21.96
N VAL A 124 2.46 4.23 -20.91
CA VAL A 124 1.78 2.91 -20.98
C VAL A 124 0.34 2.97 -20.46
N ALA A 125 -0.09 4.06 -19.82
CA ALA A 125 -1.43 4.20 -19.27
C ALA A 125 -2.52 4.16 -20.36
N SER A 126 -3.36 3.12 -20.30
CA SER A 126 -4.69 3.11 -20.93
C SER A 126 -5.74 3.56 -19.90
N ALA A 127 -6.97 3.81 -20.36
CA ALA A 127 -8.10 4.05 -19.45
C ALA A 127 -8.26 2.91 -18.42
N ASP A 128 -7.89 1.68 -18.79
CA ASP A 128 -7.97 0.48 -17.96
C ASP A 128 -6.81 0.38 -16.95
N LEU A 129 -5.73 1.11 -17.19
CA LEU A 129 -4.56 1.20 -16.30
C LEU A 129 -4.67 2.36 -15.33
N GLY A 130 -5.76 3.14 -15.31
CA GLY A 130 -5.86 4.32 -14.46
C GLY A 130 -5.66 4.01 -12.95
N PRO A 131 -5.19 5.00 -12.16
CA PRO A 131 -4.91 4.80 -10.74
C PRO A 131 -6.18 4.74 -9.87
N VAL A 132 -7.35 5.03 -10.45
CA VAL A 132 -8.63 5.10 -9.75
C VAL A 132 -9.16 3.70 -9.47
N GLN A 133 -9.60 3.47 -8.24
CA GLN A 133 -10.28 2.25 -7.83
C GLN A 133 -11.70 2.57 -7.33
N SER A 134 -12.69 2.27 -8.18
CA SER A 134 -14.10 2.61 -7.94
C SER A 134 -14.86 1.54 -7.16
N ALA A 135 -14.28 0.36 -6.95
CA ALA A 135 -14.89 -0.74 -6.20
C ALA A 135 -13.81 -1.57 -5.50
N SER A 136 -14.14 -2.20 -4.37
CA SER A 136 -13.18 -3.08 -3.70
C SER A 136 -12.95 -4.33 -4.55
N ALA A 137 -11.69 -4.71 -4.75
CA ALA A 137 -11.31 -5.86 -5.57
C ALA A 137 -10.08 -6.59 -5.01
N LYS A 138 -9.87 -7.81 -5.50
CA LYS A 138 -8.63 -8.57 -5.27
C LYS A 138 -7.51 -8.01 -6.15
N LEU A 139 -6.30 -8.08 -5.63
CA LEU A 139 -5.12 -7.96 -6.47
C LEU A 139 -4.82 -9.34 -7.06
N ARG A 140 -4.46 -9.37 -8.34
CA ARG A 140 -4.12 -10.59 -9.07
C ARG A 140 -2.64 -10.60 -9.44
N ILE A 141 -1.97 -11.70 -9.13
CA ILE A 141 -0.67 -12.06 -9.68
C ILE A 141 -0.92 -12.96 -10.89
N THR A 142 -0.36 -12.59 -12.04
CA THR A 142 -0.41 -13.40 -13.26
C THR A 142 1.00 -13.85 -13.61
N THR A 143 1.18 -15.11 -13.98
CA THR A 143 2.49 -15.71 -14.33
C THR A 143 2.46 -16.26 -15.75
N THR A 144 3.60 -16.27 -16.45
CA THR A 144 3.73 -17.05 -17.69
C THR A 144 3.90 -18.52 -17.36
N GLY A 145 2.86 -19.32 -17.61
CA GLY A 145 2.82 -20.73 -17.24
C GLY A 145 2.52 -20.93 -15.74
N THR A 146 2.14 -22.16 -15.38
CA THR A 146 1.79 -22.48 -13.99
C THR A 146 3.05 -22.58 -13.14
N PRO A 147 3.18 -21.81 -12.05
CA PRO A 147 4.36 -21.86 -11.20
C PRO A 147 4.41 -23.21 -10.44
N GLY A 148 5.62 -23.71 -10.21
CA GLY A 148 5.84 -24.92 -9.40
C GLY A 148 5.85 -24.64 -7.90
N ALA A 149 6.22 -23.42 -7.52
CA ALA A 149 6.24 -22.86 -6.17
C ALA A 149 6.36 -21.33 -6.28
N GLY A 150 6.20 -20.63 -5.15
CA GLY A 150 6.50 -19.21 -5.04
C GLY A 150 5.57 -18.48 -4.08
N LYS A 151 6.11 -17.45 -3.43
CA LYS A 151 5.35 -16.54 -2.56
C LYS A 151 5.80 -15.11 -2.79
N ILE A 152 4.84 -14.20 -2.83
CA ILE A 152 5.08 -12.78 -3.00
C ILE A 152 4.34 -12.03 -1.91
N ARG A 153 5.08 -11.24 -1.12
CA ARG A 153 4.49 -10.25 -0.24
C ARG A 153 4.15 -9.01 -1.04
N ILE A 154 2.87 -8.67 -1.07
CA ILE A 154 2.34 -7.51 -1.74
C ILE A 154 2.01 -6.44 -0.71
N THR A 155 2.38 -5.20 -0.98
CA THR A 155 1.97 -4.02 -0.21
C THR A 155 1.39 -2.98 -1.16
N VAL A 156 0.12 -2.62 -0.95
CA VAL A 156 -0.58 -1.59 -1.73
C VAL A 156 -0.65 -0.32 -0.92
N PHE A 157 -0.11 0.78 -1.46
CA PHE A 157 -0.26 2.12 -0.90
C PHE A 157 -1.42 2.83 -1.60
N TYR A 158 -2.27 3.51 -0.83
CA TYR A 158 -3.47 4.14 -1.38
C TYR A 158 -3.81 5.47 -0.68
N SER A 159 -4.55 6.30 -1.41
CA SER A 159 -5.29 7.46 -0.93
C SER A 159 -6.78 7.16 -1.03
N ASN A 160 -7.44 6.89 0.09
CA ASN A 160 -8.89 6.64 0.15
C ASN A 160 -9.63 7.93 0.54
N PHE A 161 -10.76 8.15 -0.12
CA PHE A 161 -11.61 9.32 0.08
C PHE A 161 -12.97 8.88 0.58
N VAL A 162 -13.36 9.41 1.74
CA VAL A 162 -14.67 9.21 2.33
C VAL A 162 -15.43 10.52 2.17
N ALA A 163 -16.58 10.44 1.50
CA ALA A 163 -17.46 11.59 1.34
C ALA A 163 -17.93 12.12 2.72
N PRO A 164 -18.12 13.42 2.87
CA PRO A 164 -18.75 13.96 4.07
C PRO A 164 -20.14 13.38 4.34
N ALA A 165 -20.51 13.34 5.61
CA ALA A 165 -21.84 12.89 6.04
C ALA A 165 -22.92 14.00 5.93
N SER A 166 -22.52 15.26 5.72
CA SER A 166 -23.40 16.43 5.57
C SER A 166 -22.71 17.62 4.89
#